data_AF-A0A2E2PYC2-F1
#
_entry.id   AF-A0A2E2PYC2-F1
#
_cell.length_a   1.000
_cell.length_b   1.000
_cell.length_c   1.000
_cell.angle_alpha   90.00
_cell.angle_beta   90.00
_cell.angle_gamma   90.00
#
_symmetry.space_group_name_H-M   'P 1'
#
loop_
_entity.id
_entity.type
_entity.pdbx_description
1 polymer ?
#
loop_
_entity_poly.entity_id
_entity_poly.type
_entity_poly.pdbx_seq_one_letter_code
_entity_poly.pdbx_strand_id
1 'polypeptide(L)'
;MAEDPVVDEAATPDPAVLDLLLAEAERDRTGVIATPPEWAAVVSVERVSLVSGVHDPGTLRLLLQGQAEGDVLVEVQRAWARVADTVQRNRMGRSPDAGASHRDAGHHSVTTDAERLRAALRAAHRTFEAQAYYRARYSDRGARFAGTDSAWLVTLGDLPIDGCLGQVAWLSRVLATRGMPSWLLERHLGDLAAELEAACGAGAAGTLPEAAAHLRSTRVAVVGDQELEQAPGRLLEESGAPEPLAGAAALVLAAGADVAAGVTGSWAPCVDWLTDADRCDPDAAAWLRAEAARIAPDGGVSAGRSRGRSRALRS
;
A
#
# COMPACT_ATOMS: atom_id res chain seq x y z
N MET A 1 -2.21 5.90 20.38
CA MET A 1 -0.77 5.66 20.53
C MET A 1 -0.59 4.21 20.92
N ALA A 2 -0.24 3.34 19.97
CA ALA A 2 0.35 2.04 20.32
C ALA A 2 1.86 2.30 20.32
N GLU A 3 2.52 2.02 21.43
CA GLU A 3 3.97 2.19 21.59
C GLU A 3 4.69 1.45 20.46
N ASP A 4 5.76 2.04 19.93
CA ASP A 4 6.70 1.30 19.11
C ASP A 4 7.21 0.11 19.92
N PRO A 5 7.30 -1.09 19.31
CA PRO A 5 7.77 -2.26 20.03
C PRO A 5 9.18 -1.97 20.55
N VAL A 6 9.36 -2.11 21.87
CA VAL A 6 10.66 -2.03 22.51
C VAL A 6 11.55 -3.09 21.87
N VAL A 7 12.64 -2.64 21.25
CA VAL A 7 13.66 -3.53 20.68
C VAL A 7 14.35 -4.23 21.84
N ASP A 8 14.18 -5.55 21.93
CA ASP A 8 14.89 -6.38 22.90
C ASP A 8 16.07 -7.05 22.20
N GLU A 9 17.26 -6.45 22.34
CA GLU A 9 18.52 -6.96 21.77
C GLU A 9 18.86 -8.38 22.26
N ALA A 10 18.25 -8.86 23.35
CA ALA A 10 18.43 -10.20 23.89
C ALA A 10 17.29 -11.18 23.56
N ALA A 11 16.26 -10.76 22.84
CA ALA A 11 15.13 -11.63 22.50
C ALA A 11 15.59 -12.78 21.60
N THR A 12 15.23 -14.01 21.99
CA THR A 12 15.41 -15.20 21.15
C THR A 12 14.04 -15.75 20.77
N PRO A 13 13.83 -16.13 19.49
CA PRO A 13 12.56 -16.70 19.06
C PRO A 13 12.33 -18.09 19.66
N ASP A 14 11.05 -18.47 19.79
CA ASP A 14 10.67 -19.87 20.02
C ASP A 14 11.28 -20.76 18.91
N PRO A 15 11.90 -21.91 19.24
CA PRO A 15 12.47 -22.81 18.24
C PRO A 15 11.51 -23.16 17.09
N ALA A 16 10.22 -23.37 17.37
CA ALA A 16 9.23 -23.68 16.34
C ALA A 16 8.97 -22.50 15.39
N VAL A 17 9.07 -21.26 15.90
CA VAL A 17 8.98 -20.04 15.09
C VAL A 17 10.22 -19.90 14.22
N LEU A 18 11.39 -20.14 14.78
CA LEU A 18 12.65 -20.06 14.05
C LEU A 18 12.71 -21.12 12.94
N ASP A 19 12.30 -22.36 13.20
CA ASP A 19 12.26 -23.42 12.21
C ASP A 19 11.38 -23.06 11.01
N LEU A 20 10.20 -22.48 11.24
CA LEU A 20 9.31 -21.99 10.18
C LEU A 20 9.98 -20.89 9.33
N LEU A 21 10.70 -19.96 9.96
CA LEU A 21 11.39 -18.90 9.25
C LEU A 21 12.59 -19.43 8.46
N LEU A 22 13.39 -20.31 9.05
CA LEU A 22 14.56 -20.90 8.40
C LEU A 22 14.18 -21.82 7.24
N ALA A 23 12.99 -22.42 7.24
CA ALA A 23 12.45 -23.17 6.11
C ALA A 23 12.23 -22.29 4.87
N GLU A 24 12.01 -20.97 5.05
CA GLU A 24 11.75 -20.04 3.96
C GLU A 24 12.99 -19.24 3.54
N ALA A 25 14.13 -19.40 4.21
CA ALA A 25 15.35 -18.63 3.94
C ALA A 25 15.93 -18.85 2.52
N GLU A 26 15.82 -20.07 2.00
CA GLU A 26 16.23 -20.40 0.62
C GLU A 26 15.24 -19.87 -0.43
N ARG A 27 13.99 -19.61 -0.04
CA ARG A 27 12.85 -19.24 -0.91
C ARG A 27 12.48 -20.26 -1.98
N ASP A 28 12.89 -21.51 -1.84
CA ASP A 28 12.59 -22.59 -2.80
C ASP A 28 11.13 -23.02 -2.81
N ARG A 29 10.32 -22.65 -1.80
CA ARG A 29 8.90 -23.00 -1.77
C ARG A 29 8.17 -22.34 -2.94
N THR A 30 7.54 -23.16 -3.76
CA THR A 30 6.61 -22.79 -4.84
C THR A 30 5.20 -23.34 -4.56
N GLY A 31 4.17 -22.77 -5.18
CA GLY A 31 2.81 -23.29 -5.08
C GLY A 31 2.11 -23.01 -3.75
N VAL A 32 1.07 -23.80 -3.48
CA VAL A 32 0.09 -23.54 -2.41
C VAL A 32 0.68 -23.70 -1.01
N ILE A 33 0.55 -22.64 -0.22
CA ILE A 33 0.81 -22.59 1.22
C ILE A 33 -0.45 -23.06 1.96
N ALA A 34 -0.30 -24.09 2.78
CA ALA A 34 -1.43 -24.77 3.41
C ALA A 34 -1.88 -24.11 4.71
N THR A 35 -0.97 -23.45 5.43
CA THR A 35 -1.23 -22.99 6.81
C THR A 35 -0.89 -21.52 7.04
N PRO A 36 -1.63 -20.81 7.93
CA PRO A 36 -1.34 -19.42 8.27
C PRO A 36 0.08 -19.18 8.81
N PRO A 37 0.68 -20.08 9.64
CA PRO A 37 2.07 -19.93 10.08
C PRO A 37 3.09 -19.97 8.95
N GLU A 38 2.92 -20.87 7.98
CA GLU A 38 3.79 -20.92 6.79
C GLU A 38 3.62 -19.65 5.95
N TRP A 39 2.39 -19.17 5.78
CA TRP A 39 2.12 -17.93 5.04
C TRP A 39 2.79 -16.74 5.71
N ALA A 40 2.68 -16.65 7.04
CA ALA A 40 3.36 -15.62 7.83
C ALA A 40 4.88 -15.75 7.76
N ALA A 41 5.44 -16.96 7.68
CA ALA A 41 6.87 -17.17 7.53
C ALA A 41 7.38 -16.66 6.17
N VAL A 42 6.67 -16.96 5.08
CA VAL A 42 7.00 -16.43 3.74
C VAL A 42 7.00 -14.90 3.75
N VAL A 43 5.95 -14.29 4.32
CA VAL A 43 5.87 -12.83 4.45
C VAL A 43 7.03 -12.26 5.25
N SER A 44 7.35 -12.91 6.37
CA SER A 44 8.40 -12.47 7.28
C SER A 44 9.78 -12.51 6.65
N VAL A 45 10.15 -13.61 6.00
CA VAL A 45 11.48 -13.72 5.36
C VAL A 45 11.62 -12.75 4.21
N GLU A 46 10.57 -12.59 3.39
CA GLU A 46 10.64 -11.64 2.27
C GLU A 46 10.77 -10.19 2.76
N ARG A 47 10.05 -9.82 3.84
CA ARG A 47 10.19 -8.48 4.45
C ARG A 47 11.58 -8.24 5.04
N VAL A 48 12.13 -9.22 5.77
CA VAL A 48 13.50 -9.11 6.31
C VAL A 48 14.51 -8.93 5.17
N SER A 49 14.35 -9.65 4.07
CA SER A 49 15.19 -9.49 2.88
C SER A 49 15.11 -8.11 2.27
N LEU A 50 13.89 -7.57 2.12
CA LEU A 50 13.67 -6.24 1.55
C LEU A 50 14.28 -5.14 2.41
N VAL A 51 14.08 -5.22 3.74
CA VAL A 51 14.63 -4.23 4.68
C VAL A 51 16.15 -4.32 4.79
N SER A 52 16.72 -5.53 4.74
CA SER A 52 18.18 -5.73 4.83
C SER A 52 18.93 -5.55 3.52
N GLY A 53 18.24 -5.63 2.37
CA GLY A 53 18.87 -5.75 1.06
C GLY A 53 19.60 -7.09 0.85
N VAL A 54 19.45 -8.06 1.76
CA VAL A 54 20.14 -9.35 1.68
C VAL A 54 19.26 -10.36 0.97
N HIS A 55 19.80 -10.98 -0.07
CA HIS A 55 19.15 -12.07 -0.80
C HIS A 55 19.82 -13.44 -0.60
N ASP A 56 21.09 -13.44 -0.17
CA ASP A 56 21.84 -14.67 0.13
C ASP A 56 21.18 -15.47 1.27
N PRO A 57 20.86 -16.76 1.07
CA PRO A 57 20.22 -17.57 2.09
C PRO A 57 21.05 -17.72 3.37
N GLY A 58 22.38 -17.85 3.26
CA GLY A 58 23.27 -18.01 4.41
C GLY A 58 23.22 -16.79 5.32
N THR A 59 23.35 -15.59 4.76
CA THR A 59 23.23 -14.34 5.51
C THR A 59 21.83 -14.14 6.09
N LEU A 60 20.76 -14.48 5.35
CA LEU A 60 19.39 -14.38 5.87
C LEU A 60 19.16 -15.29 7.09
N ARG A 61 19.72 -16.50 7.08
CA ARG A 61 19.65 -17.41 8.23
C ARG A 61 20.28 -16.77 9.46
N LEU A 62 21.47 -16.17 9.32
CA LEU A 62 22.14 -15.48 10.43
C LEU A 62 21.30 -14.31 10.98
N LEU A 63 20.71 -13.50 10.10
CA LEU A 63 19.81 -12.41 10.51
C LEU A 63 18.61 -12.94 11.29
N LEU A 64 17.92 -13.97 10.76
CA LEU A 64 16.76 -14.59 11.39
C LEU A 64 17.08 -15.26 12.73
N GLN A 65 18.34 -15.65 12.94
CA GLN A 65 18.88 -16.20 14.18
C GLN A 65 19.31 -15.13 15.20
N GLY A 66 19.07 -13.84 14.90
CA GLY A 66 19.32 -12.73 15.82
C GLY A 66 20.65 -12.01 15.60
N GLN A 67 21.36 -12.26 14.49
CA GLN A 67 22.57 -11.49 14.13
C GLN A 67 22.26 -10.21 13.35
N ALA A 68 21.06 -9.64 13.52
CA ALA A 68 20.64 -8.41 12.88
C ALA A 68 20.88 -7.20 13.79
N GLU A 69 21.10 -6.03 13.19
CA GLU A 69 21.25 -4.75 13.90
C GLU A 69 20.34 -3.68 13.28
N GLY A 70 20.09 -2.60 14.02
CA GLY A 70 19.33 -1.44 13.55
C GLY A 70 17.91 -1.80 13.06
N ASP A 71 17.50 -1.21 11.94
CA ASP A 71 16.17 -1.42 11.35
C ASP A 71 15.91 -2.88 10.94
N VAL A 72 16.98 -3.63 10.61
CA VAL A 72 16.87 -5.06 10.28
C VAL A 72 16.49 -5.86 11.51
N LEU A 73 17.07 -5.55 12.68
CA LEU A 73 16.70 -6.20 13.94
C LEU A 73 15.22 -5.97 14.27
N VAL A 74 14.73 -4.75 14.05
CA VAL A 74 13.31 -4.41 14.25
C VAL A 74 12.41 -5.27 13.37
N GLU A 75 12.72 -5.44 12.08
CA GLU A 75 11.91 -6.29 11.20
C GLU A 75 12.07 -7.79 11.51
N VAL A 76 13.24 -8.25 11.96
CA VAL A 76 13.45 -9.64 12.43
C VAL A 76 12.60 -9.93 13.66
N GLN A 77 12.56 -9.04 14.65
CA GLN A 77 11.69 -9.20 15.82
C GLN A 77 10.21 -9.15 15.44
N ARG A 78 9.83 -8.30 14.48
CA ARG A 78 8.47 -8.28 13.92
C ARG A 78 8.14 -9.60 13.21
N ALA A 79 9.11 -10.19 12.49
CA ALA A 79 8.98 -11.49 11.85
C ALA A 79 8.72 -12.60 12.88
N TRP A 80 9.50 -12.64 13.96
CA TRP A 80 9.29 -13.58 15.07
C TRP A 80 7.90 -13.42 15.70
N ALA A 81 7.51 -12.19 16.04
CA ALA A 81 6.22 -11.91 16.65
C ALA A 81 5.04 -12.29 15.74
N ARG A 82 5.15 -12.01 14.43
CA ARG A 82 4.13 -12.33 13.42
C ARG A 82 3.90 -13.84 13.32
N VAL A 83 4.98 -14.62 13.19
CA VAL A 83 4.88 -16.08 13.11
C VAL A 83 4.39 -16.66 14.44
N ALA A 84 4.91 -16.21 15.58
CA ALA A 84 4.47 -16.67 16.90
C ALA A 84 2.96 -16.47 17.12
N ASP A 85 2.42 -15.29 16.78
CA ASP A 85 0.99 -15.00 16.91
C ASP A 85 0.14 -15.92 16.00
N THR A 86 0.58 -16.21 14.77
CA THR A 86 -0.14 -17.17 13.90
C THR A 86 -0.06 -18.61 14.40
N VAL A 87 1.09 -19.06 14.92
CA VAL A 87 1.24 -20.39 15.55
C VAL A 87 0.29 -20.53 16.72
N GLN A 88 0.23 -19.52 17.60
CA GLN A 88 -0.67 -19.53 18.76
C GLN A 88 -2.15 -19.58 18.35
N ARG A 89 -2.52 -18.90 17.26
CA ARG A 89 -3.89 -18.82 16.74
C ARG A 89 -4.32 -20.02 15.88
N ASN A 90 -3.39 -20.80 15.33
CA ASN A 90 -3.69 -21.90 14.41
C ASN A 90 -4.31 -23.17 15.06
N ARG A 91 -5.09 -23.02 16.14
CA ARG A 91 -5.63 -24.14 16.93
C ARG A 91 -6.73 -24.95 16.23
N MET A 92 -7.18 -24.53 15.05
CA MET A 92 -8.32 -25.12 14.34
C MET A 92 -8.03 -25.48 12.87
N GLY A 93 -6.77 -25.43 12.41
CA GLY A 93 -6.40 -25.84 11.06
C GLY A 93 -7.08 -25.04 9.94
N ARG A 94 -7.21 -23.72 10.11
CA ARG A 94 -7.84 -22.84 9.10
C ARG A 94 -6.90 -22.64 7.92
N SER A 95 -7.46 -22.47 6.73
CA SER A 95 -6.71 -22.00 5.56
C SER A 95 -6.21 -20.56 5.76
N PRO A 96 -5.12 -20.14 5.10
CA PRO A 96 -4.63 -18.77 5.16
C PRO A 96 -5.66 -17.78 4.59
N ASP A 97 -5.95 -16.74 5.36
CA ASP A 97 -6.64 -15.53 4.94
C ASP A 97 -5.92 -14.32 5.58
N ALA A 98 -6.26 -13.09 5.17
CA ALA A 98 -5.59 -11.91 5.70
C ALA A 98 -5.67 -11.80 7.24
N GLY A 99 -6.83 -12.06 7.85
CA GLY A 99 -7.03 -11.98 9.29
C GLY A 99 -6.41 -13.15 10.06
N ALA A 100 -6.39 -14.35 9.48
CA ALA A 100 -5.70 -15.53 10.02
C ALA A 100 -4.18 -15.32 10.05
N SER A 101 -3.64 -14.55 9.10
CA SER A 101 -2.20 -14.33 8.94
C SER A 101 -1.70 -13.01 9.52
N HIS A 102 -2.59 -12.04 9.75
CA HIS A 102 -2.28 -10.75 10.37
C HIS A 102 -3.44 -10.27 11.26
N ARG A 103 -3.20 -10.14 12.57
CA ARG A 103 -4.24 -9.82 13.58
C ARG A 103 -5.05 -8.56 13.27
N ASP A 104 -4.41 -7.53 12.71
CA ASP A 104 -5.05 -6.24 12.49
C ASP A 104 -5.81 -6.17 11.15
N ALA A 105 -5.73 -7.21 10.31
CA ALA A 105 -6.42 -7.27 9.02
C ALA A 105 -7.84 -7.85 9.16
N GLY A 106 -8.76 -7.40 8.28
CA GLY A 106 -10.06 -8.04 8.12
C GLY A 106 -9.94 -9.42 7.44
N HIS A 107 -10.95 -10.28 7.58
CA HIS A 107 -10.98 -11.58 6.90
C HIS A 107 -11.36 -11.44 5.43
N HIS A 108 -10.40 -11.69 4.53
CA HIS A 108 -10.60 -11.73 3.09
C HIS A 108 -9.56 -12.64 2.44
N SER A 109 -9.86 -13.10 1.22
CA SER A 109 -8.98 -13.99 0.47
C SER A 109 -7.63 -13.33 0.19
N VAL A 110 -6.56 -14.11 0.27
CA VAL A 110 -5.22 -13.70 -0.15
C VAL A 110 -4.65 -14.82 -1.01
N THR A 111 -3.67 -14.51 -1.86
CA THR A 111 -2.95 -15.57 -2.56
C THR A 111 -2.26 -16.48 -1.55
N THR A 112 -2.41 -17.78 -1.75
CA THR A 112 -1.67 -18.81 -1.02
C THR A 112 -0.53 -19.36 -1.85
N ASP A 113 -0.34 -18.92 -3.10
CA ASP A 113 0.83 -19.28 -3.89
C ASP A 113 2.06 -18.53 -3.39
N ALA A 114 3.10 -19.26 -3.01
CA ALA A 114 4.30 -18.70 -2.39
C ALA A 114 5.08 -17.75 -3.30
N GLU A 115 5.17 -18.04 -4.60
CA GLU A 115 5.90 -17.19 -5.55
C GLU A 115 5.14 -15.90 -5.82
N ARG A 116 3.82 -16.02 -6.05
CA ARG A 116 2.94 -14.85 -6.20
C ARG A 116 2.89 -13.99 -4.94
N LEU A 117 2.94 -14.60 -3.76
CA LEU A 117 2.98 -13.89 -2.48
C LEU A 117 4.27 -13.07 -2.34
N ARG A 118 5.44 -13.66 -2.63
CA ARG A 118 6.71 -12.92 -2.58
C ARG A 118 6.72 -11.77 -3.59
N ALA A 119 6.22 -12.00 -4.81
CA ALA A 119 6.05 -10.94 -5.81
C ALA A 119 5.16 -9.79 -5.31
N ALA A 120 4.03 -10.11 -4.66
CA ALA A 120 3.14 -9.12 -4.08
C ALA A 120 3.83 -8.26 -3.00
N LEU A 121 4.67 -8.88 -2.15
CA LEU A 121 5.40 -8.18 -1.10
C LEU A 121 6.49 -7.25 -1.67
N ARG A 122 7.19 -7.69 -2.72
CA ARG A 122 8.17 -6.85 -3.42
C ARG A 122 7.51 -5.65 -4.08
N ALA A 123 6.37 -5.84 -4.73
CA ALA A 123 5.58 -4.76 -5.30
C ALA A 123 5.11 -3.77 -4.21
N ALA A 124 4.56 -4.28 -3.10
CA ALA A 124 4.13 -3.47 -1.97
C ALA A 124 5.28 -2.62 -1.40
N HIS A 125 6.44 -3.24 -1.19
CA HIS A 125 7.62 -2.56 -0.68
C HIS A 125 8.13 -1.50 -1.65
N ARG A 126 8.25 -1.83 -2.94
CA ARG A 126 8.67 -0.88 -3.98
C ARG A 126 7.76 0.35 -4.03
N THR A 127 6.44 0.15 -4.06
CA THR A 127 5.49 1.27 -4.11
C THR A 127 5.55 2.09 -2.81
N PHE A 128 5.72 1.44 -1.65
CA PHE A 128 5.87 2.13 -0.36
C PHE A 128 7.12 3.02 -0.31
N GLU A 129 8.28 2.50 -0.73
CA GLU A 129 9.53 3.24 -0.73
C GLU A 129 9.55 4.38 -1.78
N ALA A 130 8.88 4.18 -2.91
CA ALA A 130 8.84 5.19 -3.97
C ALA A 130 7.97 6.42 -3.63
N GLN A 131 7.15 6.38 -2.58
CA GLN A 131 6.19 7.43 -2.28
C GLN A 131 6.38 7.96 -0.85
N ALA A 132 7.08 9.10 -0.72
CA ALA A 132 7.31 9.78 0.56
C ALA A 132 6.01 10.00 1.37
N TYR A 133 4.91 10.20 0.65
CA TYR A 133 3.57 10.34 1.21
C TYR A 133 3.11 9.16 2.08
N TYR A 134 3.41 7.92 1.69
CA TYR A 134 2.97 6.76 2.46
C TYR A 134 3.59 6.73 3.85
N ARG A 135 4.91 6.89 3.92
CA ARG A 135 5.66 6.93 5.18
C ARG A 135 5.20 8.11 6.05
N ALA A 136 5.05 9.29 5.46
CA ALA A 136 4.68 10.49 6.21
C ALA A 136 3.25 10.43 6.76
N ARG A 137 2.29 9.88 6.00
CA ARG A 137 0.87 9.88 6.39
C ARG A 137 0.41 8.65 7.16
N TYR A 138 0.88 7.46 6.76
CA TYR A 138 0.35 6.20 7.26
C TYR A 138 1.36 5.43 8.13
N SER A 139 2.58 5.94 8.23
CA SER A 139 3.70 5.37 8.99
C SER A 139 3.93 3.87 8.69
N ASP A 140 4.69 3.21 9.56
CA ASP A 140 4.91 1.76 9.51
C ASP A 140 3.62 0.94 9.54
N ARG A 141 2.54 1.50 10.09
CA ARG A 141 1.25 0.82 10.10
C ARG A 141 0.72 0.63 8.67
N GLY A 142 0.86 1.63 7.80
CA GLY A 142 0.49 1.53 6.39
C GLY A 142 1.27 0.43 5.65
N ALA A 143 2.58 0.31 5.91
CA ALA A 143 3.43 -0.71 5.33
C ALA A 143 3.04 -2.15 5.74
N ARG A 144 2.35 -2.33 6.88
CA ARG A 144 1.87 -3.65 7.32
C ARG A 144 0.64 -4.12 6.53
N PHE A 145 -0.27 -3.20 6.19
CA PHE A 145 -1.47 -3.51 5.41
C PHE A 145 -1.18 -3.67 3.93
N ALA A 146 -0.20 -2.93 3.39
CA ALA A 146 0.16 -3.00 1.98
C ALA A 146 0.49 -4.44 1.52
N GLY A 147 1.13 -5.26 2.35
CA GLY A 147 1.45 -6.65 2.00
C GLY A 147 0.22 -7.56 1.87
N THR A 148 -0.73 -7.47 2.81
CA THR A 148 -1.98 -8.25 2.74
C THR A 148 -2.90 -7.75 1.63
N ASP A 149 -2.97 -6.43 1.43
CA ASP A 149 -3.76 -5.83 0.36
C ASP A 149 -3.21 -6.24 -1.01
N SER A 150 -1.88 -6.24 -1.18
CA SER A 150 -1.23 -6.73 -2.41
C SER A 150 -1.50 -8.22 -2.63
N ALA A 151 -1.43 -9.04 -1.57
CA ALA A 151 -1.75 -10.46 -1.65
C ALA A 151 -3.22 -10.72 -2.02
N TRP A 152 -4.14 -9.84 -1.62
CA TRP A 152 -5.53 -9.86 -2.08
C TRP A 152 -5.67 -9.42 -3.54
N LEU A 153 -4.99 -8.34 -3.95
CA LEU A 153 -4.99 -7.86 -5.33
C LEU A 153 -4.54 -8.95 -6.32
N VAL A 154 -3.55 -9.78 -5.97
CA VAL A 154 -3.17 -10.95 -6.77
C VAL A 154 -4.38 -11.84 -7.08
N THR A 155 -5.25 -12.10 -6.11
CA THR A 155 -6.44 -12.95 -6.31
C THR A 155 -7.46 -12.35 -7.26
N LEU A 156 -7.43 -11.03 -7.46
CA LEU A 156 -8.32 -10.36 -8.42
C LEU A 156 -7.86 -10.59 -9.87
N GLY A 157 -6.59 -10.90 -10.09
CA GLY A 157 -6.05 -11.19 -11.42
C GLY A 157 -6.59 -12.49 -12.01
N ASP A 158 -7.09 -13.41 -11.17
CA ASP A 158 -7.70 -14.66 -11.60
C ASP A 158 -9.20 -14.50 -11.97
N LEU A 159 -9.79 -13.32 -11.72
CA LEU A 159 -11.19 -13.04 -12.07
C LEU A 159 -11.35 -12.70 -13.55
N PRO A 160 -12.55 -12.88 -14.15
CA PRO A 160 -12.87 -12.24 -15.41
C PRO A 160 -12.70 -10.72 -15.32
N ILE A 161 -12.35 -10.09 -16.45
CA ILE A 161 -12.01 -8.66 -16.52
C ILE A 161 -13.04 -7.76 -15.81
N ASP A 162 -14.33 -7.93 -16.07
CA ASP A 162 -15.39 -7.12 -15.45
C ASP A 162 -15.41 -7.24 -13.91
N GLY A 163 -15.12 -8.44 -13.39
CA GLY A 163 -15.01 -8.71 -11.96
C GLY A 163 -13.79 -8.01 -11.35
N CYS A 164 -12.64 -8.11 -12.00
CA CYS A 164 -11.41 -7.44 -11.58
C CYS A 164 -11.59 -5.91 -11.56
N LEU A 165 -12.10 -5.35 -12.68
CA LEU A 165 -12.39 -3.91 -12.80
C LEU A 165 -13.34 -3.42 -11.73
N GLY A 166 -14.42 -4.16 -11.45
CA GLY A 166 -15.39 -3.81 -10.42
C GLY A 166 -14.78 -3.75 -9.01
N GLN A 167 -13.93 -4.72 -8.66
CA GLN A 167 -13.25 -4.78 -7.36
C GLN A 167 -12.19 -3.68 -7.21
N VAL A 168 -11.38 -3.45 -8.25
CA VAL A 168 -10.38 -2.37 -8.26
C VAL A 168 -11.04 -0.99 -8.21
N ALA A 169 -12.13 -0.80 -8.95
CA ALA A 169 -12.91 0.44 -8.88
C ALA A 169 -13.53 0.65 -7.50
N TRP A 170 -14.00 -0.40 -6.82
CA TRP A 170 -14.45 -0.28 -5.44
C TRP A 170 -13.32 0.12 -4.50
N LEU A 171 -12.17 -0.56 -4.59
CA LEU A 171 -11.00 -0.26 -3.74
C LEU A 171 -10.52 1.18 -3.97
N SER A 172 -10.43 1.65 -5.21
CA SER A 172 -9.97 3.00 -5.52
C SER A 172 -10.85 4.07 -4.85
N ARG A 173 -12.18 3.89 -4.82
CA ARG A 173 -13.09 4.78 -4.08
C ARG A 173 -12.85 4.75 -2.57
N VAL A 174 -12.67 3.55 -2.01
CA VAL A 174 -12.41 3.34 -0.57
C VAL A 174 -11.11 4.04 -0.15
N LEU A 175 -10.06 3.93 -0.97
CA LEU A 175 -8.75 4.54 -0.76
C LEU A 175 -8.77 6.06 -0.97
N ALA A 176 -9.38 6.54 -2.06
CA ALA A 176 -9.51 7.97 -2.36
C ALA A 176 -10.25 8.72 -1.25
N THR A 177 -11.32 8.14 -0.72
CA THR A 177 -12.06 8.68 0.45
C THR A 177 -11.17 8.84 1.69
N ARG A 178 -10.10 8.04 1.82
CA ARG A 178 -9.13 8.09 2.92
C ARG A 178 -7.88 8.93 2.59
N GLY A 179 -7.89 9.63 1.45
CA GLY A 179 -6.81 10.47 0.97
C GLY A 179 -5.70 9.71 0.24
N MET A 180 -5.95 8.52 -0.30
CA MET A 180 -5.04 7.85 -1.23
C MET A 180 -5.61 7.93 -2.66
N PRO A 181 -5.15 8.87 -3.50
CA PRO A 181 -5.68 9.01 -4.85
C PRO A 181 -5.55 7.72 -5.67
N SER A 182 -6.48 7.47 -6.60
CA SER A 182 -6.51 6.25 -7.41
C SER A 182 -5.24 6.04 -8.23
N TRP A 183 -4.52 7.13 -8.55
CA TRP A 183 -3.20 7.11 -9.18
C TRP A 183 -2.17 6.27 -8.40
N LEU A 184 -2.24 6.24 -7.07
CA LEU A 184 -1.35 5.40 -6.27
C LEU A 184 -1.64 3.91 -6.48
N LEU A 185 -2.93 3.54 -6.55
CA LEU A 185 -3.35 2.17 -6.86
C LEU A 185 -3.01 1.79 -8.30
N GLU A 186 -3.19 2.71 -9.25
CA GLU A 186 -2.77 2.55 -10.65
C GLU A 186 -1.29 2.15 -10.75
N ARG A 187 -0.40 2.92 -10.09
CA ARG A 187 1.03 2.63 -10.05
C ARG A 187 1.33 1.28 -9.40
N HIS A 188 0.70 1.02 -8.27
CA HIS A 188 0.90 -0.22 -7.54
C HIS A 188 0.48 -1.46 -8.35
N LEU A 189 -0.65 -1.40 -9.07
CA LEU A 189 -1.08 -2.49 -9.96
C LEU A 189 -0.08 -2.72 -11.10
N GLY A 190 0.53 -1.66 -11.63
CA GLY A 190 1.62 -1.77 -12.61
C GLY A 190 2.86 -2.47 -12.03
N ASP A 191 3.31 -2.05 -10.85
CA ASP A 191 4.43 -2.69 -10.14
C ASP A 191 4.13 -4.16 -9.81
N LEU A 192 2.91 -4.45 -9.35
CA LEU A 192 2.45 -5.80 -9.00
C LEU A 192 2.43 -6.71 -10.22
N ALA A 193 1.89 -6.23 -11.35
CA ALA A 193 1.91 -6.99 -12.59
C ALA A 193 3.35 -7.30 -13.03
N ALA A 194 4.25 -6.30 -13.02
CA ALA A 194 5.64 -6.51 -13.41
C ALA A 194 6.37 -7.52 -12.50
N GLU A 195 6.14 -7.48 -11.19
CA GLU A 195 6.71 -8.44 -10.23
C GLU A 195 6.16 -9.85 -10.43
N LEU A 196 4.86 -10.00 -10.70
CA LEU A 196 4.24 -11.30 -10.98
C LEU A 196 4.79 -11.91 -12.27
N GLU A 197 4.88 -11.13 -13.34
CA GLU A 197 5.43 -11.59 -14.63
C GLU A 197 6.90 -11.99 -14.51
N ALA A 198 7.69 -11.21 -13.76
CA ALA A 198 9.10 -11.50 -13.53
C ALA A 198 9.32 -12.77 -12.69
N ALA A 199 8.48 -13.01 -11.67
CA ALA A 199 8.64 -14.13 -10.75
C ALA A 199 8.01 -15.43 -11.25
N CYS A 200 6.82 -15.33 -11.86
CA CYS A 200 5.96 -16.47 -12.17
C CYS A 200 5.79 -16.71 -13.67
N GLY A 201 6.38 -15.85 -14.52
CA GLY A 201 6.36 -15.97 -15.97
C GLY A 201 5.16 -15.29 -16.64
N ALA A 202 5.12 -15.42 -17.97
CA ALA A 202 4.18 -14.72 -18.84
C ALA A 202 2.71 -15.02 -18.50
N GLY A 203 1.93 -13.97 -18.26
CA GLY A 203 0.48 -14.05 -17.97
C GLY A 203 0.15 -14.28 -16.49
N ALA A 204 1.16 -14.32 -15.61
CA ALA A 204 0.94 -14.48 -14.18
C ALA A 204 0.18 -13.32 -13.53
N ALA A 205 0.21 -12.12 -14.14
CA ALA A 205 -0.55 -10.97 -13.67
C ALA A 205 -2.06 -11.05 -13.96
N GLY A 206 -2.49 -11.99 -14.81
CA GLY A 206 -3.90 -12.15 -15.19
C GLY A 206 -4.50 -10.84 -15.70
N THR A 207 -5.63 -10.43 -15.13
CA THR A 207 -6.35 -9.21 -15.54
C THR A 207 -5.91 -7.91 -14.84
N LEU A 208 -4.85 -7.94 -14.04
CA LEU A 208 -4.38 -6.75 -13.31
C LEU A 208 -3.87 -5.62 -14.21
N PRO A 209 -3.15 -5.89 -15.33
CA PRO A 209 -2.73 -4.85 -16.26
C PRO A 209 -3.91 -4.05 -16.84
N GLU A 210 -5.02 -4.70 -17.15
CA GLU A 210 -6.24 -4.07 -17.65
C GLU A 210 -6.88 -3.17 -16.59
N ALA A 211 -6.86 -3.58 -15.33
CA ALA A 211 -7.34 -2.76 -14.22
C ALA A 211 -6.47 -1.51 -14.01
N ALA A 212 -5.14 -1.66 -14.10
CA ALA A 212 -4.21 -0.52 -14.07
C ALA A 212 -4.47 0.43 -15.24
N ALA A 213 -4.63 -0.10 -16.46
CA ALA A 213 -4.91 0.68 -17.66
C ALA A 213 -6.25 1.42 -17.57
N HIS A 214 -7.27 0.81 -16.95
CA HIS A 214 -8.57 1.44 -16.75
C HIS A 214 -8.49 2.63 -15.78
N LEU A 215 -7.78 2.49 -14.65
CA LEU A 215 -7.53 3.61 -13.73
C LEU A 215 -6.76 4.74 -14.45
N ARG A 216 -5.69 4.39 -15.19
CA ARG A 216 -4.93 5.36 -15.98
C ARG A 216 -5.79 6.09 -17.00
N SER A 217 -6.58 5.37 -17.78
CA SER A 217 -7.48 5.97 -18.78
C SER A 217 -8.48 6.93 -18.15
N THR A 218 -9.00 6.59 -16.97
CA THR A 218 -9.94 7.42 -16.22
C THR A 218 -9.28 8.72 -15.76
N ARG A 219 -8.07 8.62 -15.21
CA ARG A 219 -7.29 9.79 -14.79
C ARG A 219 -6.86 10.66 -15.96
N VAL A 220 -6.30 10.08 -17.02
CA VAL A 220 -5.77 10.79 -18.20
C VAL A 220 -6.88 11.55 -18.95
N ALA A 221 -8.14 11.13 -18.84
CA ALA A 221 -9.27 11.91 -19.33
C ALA A 221 -9.45 13.28 -18.62
N VAL A 222 -8.84 13.46 -17.44
CA VAL A 222 -8.87 14.69 -16.66
C VAL A 222 -7.49 15.34 -16.55
N VAL A 223 -6.49 14.58 -16.09
CA VAL A 223 -5.10 15.03 -15.86
C VAL A 223 -4.13 14.04 -16.50
N GLY A 224 -3.38 14.51 -17.49
CA GLY A 224 -2.40 13.72 -18.22
C GLY A 224 -1.13 13.41 -17.43
N ASP A 225 -0.36 12.42 -17.89
CA ASP A 225 0.92 12.02 -17.25
C ASP A 225 1.93 13.17 -17.21
N GLN A 226 2.06 13.88 -18.33
CA GLN A 226 2.96 15.02 -18.44
C GLN A 226 2.62 16.12 -17.42
N GLU A 227 1.33 16.32 -17.12
CA GLU A 227 0.91 17.33 -16.14
C GLU A 227 1.31 16.92 -14.73
N LEU A 228 1.19 15.64 -14.37
CA LEU A 228 1.69 15.13 -13.09
C LEU A 228 3.21 15.24 -12.97
N GLU A 229 3.95 14.88 -14.03
CA GLU A 229 5.41 14.93 -14.06
C GLU A 229 5.95 16.36 -13.93
N GLN A 230 5.26 17.34 -14.50
CA GLN A 230 5.66 18.74 -14.47
C GLN A 230 5.17 19.48 -13.21
N ALA A 231 4.24 18.91 -12.45
CA ALA A 231 3.61 19.58 -11.31
C ALA A 231 4.60 20.08 -10.24
N PRO A 232 5.64 19.32 -9.84
CA PRO A 232 6.64 19.80 -8.88
C PRO A 232 7.40 21.05 -9.37
N GLY A 233 7.76 21.08 -10.66
CA GLY A 233 8.44 22.21 -11.27
C GLY A 233 7.55 23.45 -11.32
N ARG A 234 6.30 23.29 -11.76
CA ARG A 234 5.31 24.38 -11.77
C ARG A 234 5.03 24.95 -10.39
N LEU A 235 4.89 24.10 -9.37
CA LEU A 235 4.71 24.55 -8.00
C LEU A 235 5.87 25.48 -7.59
N LEU A 236 7.11 25.05 -7.82
CA LEU A 236 8.29 25.83 -7.47
C LEU A 236 8.38 27.14 -8.26
N GLU A 237 8.11 27.10 -9.56
CA GLU A 237 8.14 28.27 -10.45
C GLU A 237 7.06 29.31 -10.11
N GLU A 238 5.85 28.86 -9.79
CA GLU A 238 4.69 29.75 -9.60
C GLU A 238 4.55 30.22 -8.14
N SER A 239 4.95 29.42 -7.15
CA SER A 239 4.86 29.76 -5.72
C SER A 239 6.19 30.19 -5.09
N GLY A 240 7.33 29.82 -5.68
CA GLY A 240 8.65 30.04 -5.08
C GLY A 240 8.98 29.12 -3.89
N ALA A 241 8.05 28.28 -3.47
CA ALA A 241 8.19 27.35 -2.34
C ALA A 241 8.49 25.92 -2.81
N PRO A 242 9.20 25.10 -2.02
CA PRO A 242 9.37 23.68 -2.33
C PRO A 242 8.09 22.89 -2.06
N GLU A 243 8.01 21.66 -2.59
CA GLU A 243 6.94 20.75 -2.21
C GLU A 243 7.03 20.38 -0.71
N PRO A 244 5.90 20.22 0.02
CA PRO A 244 5.92 19.77 1.41
C PRO A 244 6.45 18.33 1.55
N LEU A 245 6.28 17.52 0.50
CA LEU A 245 6.82 16.18 0.34
C LEU A 245 7.09 15.96 -1.15
N ALA A 246 8.12 15.16 -1.48
CA ALA A 246 8.40 14.80 -2.86
C ALA A 246 7.14 14.18 -3.53
N GLY A 247 6.70 14.76 -4.65
CA GLY A 247 5.54 14.31 -5.40
C GLY A 247 4.18 14.77 -4.85
N ALA A 248 4.14 15.69 -3.88
CA ALA A 248 2.91 16.24 -3.33
C ALA A 248 2.04 16.92 -4.41
N ALA A 249 2.65 17.67 -5.34
CA ALA A 249 1.94 18.33 -6.41
C ALA A 249 1.21 17.33 -7.31
N ALA A 250 1.90 16.25 -7.73
CA ALA A 250 1.29 15.18 -8.51
C ALA A 250 0.13 14.50 -7.76
N LEU A 251 0.30 14.23 -6.46
CA LEU A 251 -0.76 13.65 -5.62
C LEU A 251 -2.01 14.54 -5.53
N VAL A 252 -1.82 15.85 -5.47
CA VAL A 252 -2.92 16.81 -5.42
C VAL A 252 -3.67 16.87 -6.74
N LEU A 253 -2.96 16.89 -7.87
CA LEU A 253 -3.62 16.83 -9.18
C LEU A 253 -4.38 15.50 -9.37
N ALA A 254 -3.79 14.38 -8.94
CA ALA A 254 -4.45 13.08 -8.97
C ALA A 254 -5.70 13.03 -8.07
N ALA A 255 -5.66 13.64 -6.89
CA ALA A 255 -6.83 13.75 -6.02
C ALA A 255 -7.95 14.59 -6.66
N GLY A 256 -7.59 15.67 -7.36
CA GLY A 256 -8.53 16.44 -8.17
C GLY A 256 -9.15 15.60 -9.29
N ALA A 257 -8.32 14.81 -9.99
CA ALA A 257 -8.77 13.91 -11.06
C ALA A 257 -9.78 12.88 -10.55
N ASP A 258 -9.56 12.30 -9.35
CA ASP A 258 -10.52 11.37 -8.74
C ASP A 258 -11.89 12.00 -8.50
N VAL A 259 -11.95 13.27 -8.09
CA VAL A 259 -13.23 13.97 -7.90
C VAL A 259 -13.90 14.24 -9.24
N ALA A 260 -13.16 14.78 -10.20
CA ALA A 260 -13.68 15.08 -11.53
C ALA A 260 -14.18 13.83 -12.27
N ALA A 261 -13.52 12.68 -12.05
CA ALA A 261 -13.91 11.39 -12.60
C ALA A 261 -15.01 10.67 -11.78
N GLY A 262 -15.46 11.25 -10.65
CA GLY A 262 -16.51 10.66 -9.82
C GLY A 262 -16.07 9.45 -8.97
N VAL A 263 -14.76 9.23 -8.78
CA VAL A 263 -14.21 8.21 -7.89
C VAL A 263 -14.52 8.56 -6.43
N THR A 264 -14.36 9.82 -6.04
CA THR A 264 -14.67 10.30 -4.70
C THR A 264 -15.41 11.63 -4.75
N GLY A 265 -16.15 11.96 -3.70
CA GLY A 265 -16.86 13.25 -3.60
C GLY A 265 -15.99 14.41 -3.15
N SER A 266 -14.76 14.16 -2.69
CA SER A 266 -13.90 15.22 -2.17
C SER A 266 -12.42 14.86 -2.25
N TRP A 267 -11.60 15.85 -2.66
CA TRP A 267 -10.14 15.78 -2.63
C TRP A 267 -9.57 16.23 -1.28
N ALA A 268 -10.40 16.83 -0.42
CA ALA A 268 -10.01 17.38 0.88
C ALA A 268 -9.24 16.40 1.77
N PRO A 269 -9.60 15.10 1.88
CA PRO A 269 -8.84 14.16 2.68
C PRO A 269 -7.36 14.07 2.29
N CYS A 270 -7.03 14.18 1.01
CA CYS A 270 -5.64 14.19 0.52
C CYS A 270 -5.02 15.59 0.70
N VAL A 271 -5.65 16.59 0.10
CA VAL A 271 -5.08 17.94 -0.03
C VAL A 271 -4.95 18.63 1.33
N ASP A 272 -5.95 18.53 2.23
CA ASP A 272 -5.89 19.19 3.54
C ASP A 272 -4.76 18.64 4.40
N TRP A 273 -4.48 17.33 4.29
CA TRP A 273 -3.38 16.73 5.03
C TRP A 273 -2.01 17.21 4.53
N LEU A 274 -1.85 17.33 3.20
CA LEU A 274 -0.63 17.81 2.54
C LEU A 274 -0.40 19.32 2.75
N THR A 275 -1.47 20.09 2.91
CA THR A 275 -1.45 21.56 2.99
C THR A 275 -1.66 22.10 4.41
N ASP A 276 -1.45 21.24 5.40
CA ASP A 276 -1.48 21.57 6.82
C ASP A 276 -0.32 22.51 7.18
N ALA A 277 -0.61 23.51 8.02
CA ALA A 277 0.32 24.59 8.34
C ALA A 277 1.59 24.10 9.06
N ASP A 278 1.55 22.97 9.75
CA ASP A 278 2.73 22.41 10.43
C ASP A 278 3.68 21.69 9.45
N ARG A 279 3.24 21.45 8.21
CA ARG A 279 3.96 20.65 7.19
C ARG A 279 4.26 21.38 5.90
N CYS A 280 3.45 22.37 5.54
CA CYS A 280 3.50 23.00 4.23
C CYS A 280 3.68 24.51 4.32
N ASP A 281 4.60 25.01 3.50
CA ASP A 281 4.75 26.44 3.28
C ASP A 281 3.40 27.04 2.81
N PRO A 282 2.99 28.22 3.31
CA PRO A 282 1.72 28.85 2.94
C PRO A 282 1.54 29.08 1.44
N ASP A 283 2.60 29.43 0.71
CA ASP A 283 2.53 29.72 -0.72
C ASP A 283 2.38 28.42 -1.52
N ALA A 284 3.12 27.38 -1.15
CA ALA A 284 2.89 26.03 -1.68
C ALA A 284 1.48 25.52 -1.36
N ALA A 285 0.98 25.75 -0.14
CA ALA A 285 -0.34 25.31 0.29
C ALA A 285 -1.46 26.03 -0.47
N ALA A 286 -1.29 27.31 -0.79
CA ALA A 286 -2.21 28.08 -1.62
C ALA A 286 -2.23 27.54 -3.06
N TRP A 287 -1.05 27.29 -3.64
CA TRP A 287 -0.92 26.73 -4.99
C TRP A 287 -1.59 25.35 -5.11
N LEU A 288 -1.28 24.43 -4.18
CA LEU A 288 -1.83 23.07 -4.18
C LEU A 288 -3.37 23.09 -4.11
N ARG A 289 -3.95 23.91 -3.23
CA ARG A 289 -5.41 24.05 -3.13
C ARG A 289 -6.02 24.65 -4.40
N ALA A 290 -5.35 25.64 -5.00
CA ALA A 290 -5.81 26.26 -6.23
C ALA A 290 -5.85 25.26 -7.40
N GLU A 291 -4.81 24.44 -7.57
CA GLU A 291 -4.77 23.43 -8.63
C GLU A 291 -5.79 22.31 -8.42
N ALA A 292 -5.99 21.85 -7.19
CA ALA A 292 -7.05 20.89 -6.87
C ALA A 292 -8.44 21.45 -7.23
N ALA A 293 -8.68 22.71 -6.88
CA ALA A 293 -9.93 23.41 -7.19
C ALA A 293 -10.09 23.71 -8.69
N ARG A 294 -9.00 23.96 -9.42
CA ARG A 294 -9.04 24.12 -10.89
C ARG A 294 -9.55 22.85 -11.57
N ILE A 295 -9.10 21.68 -11.12
CA ILE A 295 -9.51 20.39 -11.67
C ILE A 295 -10.93 20.02 -11.22
N ALA A 296 -11.22 20.21 -9.93
CA ALA A 296 -12.51 19.85 -9.32
C ALA A 296 -12.97 20.93 -8.32
N PRO A 297 -13.67 21.99 -8.79
CA PRO A 297 -14.04 23.15 -7.97
C PRO A 297 -14.87 22.81 -6.73
N ASP A 298 -15.79 21.84 -6.86
CA ASP A 298 -16.69 21.45 -5.78
C ASP A 298 -16.06 20.43 -4.80
N GLY A 299 -14.87 19.92 -5.11
CA GLY A 299 -14.23 18.84 -4.35
C GLY A 299 -13.66 19.26 -2.99
N GLY A 300 -13.54 20.57 -2.73
CA GLY A 300 -13.13 21.10 -1.43
C GLY A 300 -14.23 21.08 -0.37
N VAL A 301 -15.48 20.81 -0.77
CA VAL A 301 -16.61 20.76 0.16
C VAL A 301 -16.68 19.35 0.76
N SER A 302 -16.22 19.21 2.01
CA SER A 302 -16.43 17.96 2.76
C SER A 302 -17.93 17.62 2.77
N ALA A 303 -18.27 16.38 2.42
CA ALA A 303 -19.64 15.86 2.30
C ALA A 303 -20.53 16.03 3.56
N GLY A 304 -19.97 16.54 4.66
CA GLY A 304 -20.69 16.90 5.89
C GLY A 304 -21.37 18.29 5.91
N ARG A 305 -21.18 19.18 4.93
CA ARG A 305 -21.78 20.53 4.94
C ARG A 305 -23.04 20.72 4.07
N SER A 306 -23.57 19.67 3.45
CA SER A 306 -24.73 19.75 2.54
C SER A 306 -26.12 19.52 3.20
N ARG A 307 -26.27 19.61 4.53
CA ARG A 307 -27.59 19.46 5.21
C ARG A 307 -28.14 20.74 5.86
N GLY A 308 -27.69 21.93 5.42
CA GLY A 308 -28.05 23.22 6.05
C GLY A 308 -28.97 24.16 5.25
N ARG A 309 -29.38 23.84 4.02
CA ARG A 309 -30.16 24.77 3.18
C ARG A 309 -31.28 24.07 2.40
N SER A 310 -32.31 23.61 3.11
CA SER A 310 -33.63 23.36 2.53
C SER A 310 -34.68 23.32 3.63
N ARG A 311 -34.93 24.48 4.26
CA ARG A 311 -36.18 24.73 4.99
C ARG A 311 -36.54 26.20 4.93
N ALA A 312 -36.78 26.68 3.71
CA ALA A 312 -37.53 27.90 3.46
C ALA A 312 -38.21 27.68 2.11
N LEU A 313 -39.47 27.23 2.16
CA LEU A 313 -40.53 27.40 1.16
C LEU A 313 -41.68 26.48 1.59
N ARG A 314 -42.56 27.04 2.43
CA ARG A 314 -44.00 26.77 2.47
C ARG A 314 -44.60 27.82 3.40
N SER A 315 -45.04 28.90 2.78
CA SER A 315 -46.12 29.77 3.26
C SER A 315 -47.41 28.97 3.39
#